data_AF-A0A531LKT0-F1
#
_entry.id   AF-A0A531LKT0-F1
#
_cell.length_a   1.000
_cell.length_b   1.000
_cell.length_c   1.000
_cell.angle_alpha   90.00
_cell.angle_beta   90.00
_cell.angle_gamma   90.00
#
_symmetry.space_group_name_H-M   'P 1'
#
loop_
_entity.id
_entity.type
_entity.pdbx_description
1 polymer ?
#
loop_
_entity_poly.entity_id
_entity_poly.type
_entity_poly.pdbx_seq_one_letter_code
_entity_poly.pdbx_strand_id
1 'polypeptide(L)'
;GVLVAFRAIQGVGAAIMVPGSLAIIAKAYPKKERGRAIGIWAAASALTTALGPVLGGLVLSTFGNGIWRAIFAINLPLGLISIYLL
;
A
#
# COMPACT_ATOMS: atom_id res chain seq x y z
N GLY A 1 -14.77 11.93 -14.56
CA GLY A 1 -15.17 12.49 -13.25
C GLY A 1 -14.90 11.53 -12.11
N VAL A 2 -15.70 10.46 -12.01
CA VAL A 2 -15.70 9.53 -10.86
C VAL A 2 -14.32 8.94 -10.51
N LEU A 3 -13.54 8.46 -11.50
CA LEU A 3 -12.21 7.91 -11.25
C LEU A 3 -11.24 8.93 -10.60
N VAL A 4 -11.27 10.18 -11.05
CA VAL A 4 -10.41 11.25 -10.53
C VAL A 4 -10.77 11.56 -9.08
N ALA A 5 -12.07 11.62 -8.76
CA ALA A 5 -12.53 11.81 -7.39
C ALA A 5 -12.05 10.68 -6.46
N PHE A 6 -12.18 9.42 -6.88
CA PHE A 6 -11.68 8.29 -6.09
C PHE A 6 -10.15 8.28 -5.95
N ARG A 7 -9.39 8.70 -6.97
CA ARG A 7 -7.93 8.85 -6.85
C ARG A 7 -7.54 10.00 -5.92
N ALA A 8 -8.30 11.09 -5.92
CA ALA A 8 -8.11 12.16 -4.94
C ALA A 8 -8.35 11.65 -3.51
N ILE A 9 -9.44 10.91 -3.27
CA ILE A 9 -9.73 10.30 -1.97
C ILE A 9 -8.61 9.33 -1.54
N GLN A 10 -8.16 8.46 -2.45
CA GLN A 10 -7.04 7.55 -2.20
C GLN A 10 -5.75 8.31 -1.85
N GLY A 11 -5.45 9.39 -2.57
CA GLY A 11 -4.27 10.22 -2.33
C GLY A 11 -4.32 10.93 -0.98
N VAL A 12 -5.47 11.49 -0.60
CA VAL A 12 -5.66 12.12 0.72
C VAL A 12 -5.48 11.09 1.85
N GLY A 13 -6.08 9.90 1.71
CA GLY A 13 -5.90 8.82 2.68
C GLY A 13 -4.43 8.41 2.84
N ALA A 14 -3.72 8.23 1.72
CA ALA A 14 -2.30 7.90 1.73
C ALA A 14 -1.45 9.01 2.40
N ALA A 15 -1.73 10.28 2.09
CA ALA A 15 -1.01 11.43 2.64
C ALA A 15 -1.15 11.56 4.16
N ILE A 16 -2.27 11.12 4.74
CA ILE A 16 -2.48 11.11 6.19
C ILE A 16 -1.82 9.88 6.81
N MET A 17 -1.97 8.71 6.16
CA MET A 17 -1.51 7.42 6.70
C MET A 17 0.02 7.35 6.82
N VAL A 18 0.76 7.85 5.83
CA VAL A 18 2.23 7.79 5.81
C VAL A 18 2.87 8.49 7.03
N PRO A 19 2.67 9.80 7.27
CA PRO A 19 3.25 10.47 8.44
C PRO A 19 2.67 9.96 9.77
N GLY A 20 1.39 9.58 9.80
CA GLY A 20 0.75 9.00 10.99
C GLY A 20 1.40 7.67 11.40
N SER A 21 1.65 6.78 10.44
CA SER A 21 2.33 5.50 10.70
C SER A 21 3.74 5.70 11.23
N LEU A 22 4.48 6.67 10.69
CA LEU A 22 5.85 6.98 11.13
C LEU A 22 5.87 7.58 12.54
N ALA A 23 4.89 8.42 12.88
CA ALA A 23 4.73 8.98 14.21
C ALA A 23 4.42 7.90 15.26
N ILE A 24 3.59 6.90 14.92
CA ILE A 24 3.32 5.75 15.79
C ILE A 24 4.59 4.94 16.03
N ILE A 25 5.36 4.63 14.98
CA ILE A 25 6.65 3.93 15.11
C ILE A 25 7.61 4.72 16.00
N ALA A 26 7.70 6.04 15.81
CA ALA A 26 8.55 6.89 16.63
C ALA A 26 8.12 6.89 18.10
N LYS A 27 6.82 6.81 18.42
CA LYS A 27 6.33 6.76 19.80
C LYS A 27 6.49 5.36 20.42
N ALA A 28 6.28 4.30 19.66
CA ALA A 28 6.30 2.92 20.12
C ALA A 28 7.73 2.40 20.40
N TYR A 29 8.73 2.85 19.63
CA TYR A 29 10.11 2.36 19.75
C TYR A 29 11.05 3.34 20.46
N PRO A 30 11.99 2.85 21.30
CA PRO A 30 13.05 3.67 21.90
C PRO A 30 13.99 4.28 20.85
N LYS A 31 14.61 5.44 21.14
CA LYS A 31 15.48 6.17 20.19
C LYS A 31 16.56 5.31 19.50
N LYS A 32 17.12 4.32 20.20
CA LYS A 32 18.14 3.40 19.66
C LYS A 32 17.59 2.43 18.59
N GLU A 33 16.32 2.06 18.67
CA GLU A 33 15.70 1.06 17.79
C GLU A 33 14.85 1.68 16.68
N ARG A 34 14.46 2.96 16.81
CA ARG A 34 13.67 3.70 15.81
C ARG A 34 14.24 3.62 14.40
N GLY A 35 15.56 3.77 14.24
CA GLY A 35 16.21 3.70 12.94
C GLY A 35 16.01 2.34 12.26
N ARG A 36 16.12 1.25 13.03
CA ARG A 36 15.85 -0.11 12.54
C ARG A 36 14.37 -0.32 12.23
N ALA A 37 13.46 0.15 13.08
CA ALA A 37 12.02 0.05 12.86
C ALA A 37 11.56 0.80 11.59
N ILE A 38 12.04 2.03 11.39
CA ILE A 38 11.81 2.81 10.17
C ILE A 38 12.43 2.12 8.95
N GLY A 39 13.62 1.53 9.10
CA GLY A 39 14.27 0.76 8.03
C GLY A 39 13.43 -0.45 7.58
N ILE A 40 12.85 -1.19 8.51
CA ILE A 40 11.94 -2.31 8.20
C ILE A 40 10.67 -1.81 7.51
N TRP A 41 10.07 -0.74 8.01
CA TRP A 41 8.90 -0.11 7.40
C TRP A 41 9.17 0.35 5.95
N ALA A 42 10.32 0.97 5.71
CA ALA A 42 10.74 1.41 4.38
C ALA A 42 11.02 0.23 3.45
N ALA A 43 11.70 -0.81 3.94
CA ALA A 43 11.97 -2.03 3.17
C ALA A 43 10.68 -2.75 2.76
N ALA A 44 9.73 -2.88 3.68
CA ALA A 44 8.41 -3.44 3.39
C ALA A 44 7.67 -2.61 2.34
N SER A 45 7.68 -1.28 2.46
CA SER A 45 7.05 -0.37 1.49
C SER A 45 7.66 -0.49 0.09
N ALA A 46 8.99 -0.60 0.02
CA ALA A 46 9.72 -0.79 -1.24
C ALA A 46 9.40 -2.16 -1.87
N LEU A 47 9.36 -3.23 -1.08
CA LEU A 47 8.97 -4.56 -1.53
C LEU A 47 7.54 -4.56 -2.10
N THR A 48 6.57 -3.99 -1.39
CA THR A 48 5.19 -3.88 -1.88
C THR A 48 5.12 -3.09 -3.19
N THR A 49 5.87 -1.99 -3.29
CA THR A 49 5.92 -1.15 -4.50
C THR A 49 6.53 -1.91 -5.67
N ALA A 50 7.59 -2.69 -5.45
CA ALA A 50 8.23 -3.50 -6.48
C ALA A 50 7.38 -4.71 -6.91
N LEU A 51 6.67 -5.33 -5.97
CA LEU A 51 5.79 -6.47 -6.25
C LEU A 51 4.57 -6.07 -7.07
N GLY A 52 4.09 -4.83 -6.96
CA GLY A 52 2.91 -4.33 -7.68
C GLY A 52 2.98 -4.56 -9.20
N PRO A 53 4.00 -4.04 -9.91
CA PRO A 53 4.18 -4.27 -11.34
C PRO A 53 4.41 -5.74 -11.70
N VAL A 54 5.13 -6.50 -10.86
CA VAL A 54 5.41 -7.93 -11.11
C VAL A 54 4.13 -8.74 -11.08
N LEU A 55 3.33 -8.60 -10.02
CA LEU A 55 2.04 -9.28 -9.89
C LEU A 55 1.04 -8.79 -10.95
N GLY A 56 0.99 -7.48 -11.21
CA GLY A 56 0.13 -6.91 -12.24
C GLY A 56 0.46 -7.42 -13.65
N GLY A 57 1.75 -7.50 -13.98
CA GLY A 57 2.23 -8.03 -15.25
C GLY A 57 1.96 -9.52 -15.42
N LEU A 58 2.18 -10.32 -14.37
CA LEU A 58 1.84 -11.75 -14.36
C LEU A 58 0.35 -11.97 -14.61
N VAL A 59 -0.52 -11.28 -13.86
CA VAL A 59 -1.97 -11.40 -14.01
C VAL A 59 -2.42 -11.01 -15.42
N LEU A 60 -1.85 -9.94 -15.99
CA LEU A 60 -2.18 -9.53 -17.35
C LEU A 60 -1.68 -10.53 -18.40
N SER A 61 -0.50 -11.14 -18.19
CA SER A 61 0.07 -12.14 -19.09
C SER A 61 -0.68 -13.47 -19.09
N THR A 62 -1.23 -13.91 -17.95
CA THR A 62 -1.93 -15.20 -17.82
C THR A 62 -3.39 -15.12 -18.28
N PHE A 63 -4.07 -13.99 -18.05
CA PHE A 63 -5.52 -13.89 -18.25
C PHE A 63 -5.94 -12.92 -19.37
N GLY A 64 -4.99 -12.27 -20.04
CA GLY A 64 -5.23 -11.43 -21.22
C GLY A 64 -5.90 -10.08 -20.95
N ASN A 65 -6.13 -9.33 -22.04
CA ASN A 65 -6.57 -7.93 -22.02
C ASN A 65 -7.95 -7.66 -21.36
N GLY A 66 -8.75 -8.68 -21.05
CA GLY A 66 -10.05 -8.51 -20.38
C GLY A 66 -9.96 -8.26 -18.87
N ILE A 67 -8.86 -8.67 -18.22
CA ILE A 67 -8.75 -8.71 -16.76
C ILE A 67 -8.14 -7.46 -16.13
N TRP A 68 -7.68 -6.49 -16.93
CA TRP A 68 -7.03 -5.27 -16.41
C TRP A 68 -7.89 -4.53 -15.37
N ARG A 69 -9.23 -4.55 -15.51
CA ARG A 69 -10.16 -3.97 -14.52
C ARG A 69 -10.22 -4.79 -13.24
N ALA A 70 -10.14 -6.11 -13.33
CA ALA A 70 -10.15 -7.02 -12.19
C ALA A 70 -8.85 -6.93 -11.38
N ILE A 71 -7.73 -6.50 -11.98
CA ILE A 71 -6.50 -6.19 -11.22
C ILE A 71 -6.78 -5.14 -10.14
N PHE A 72 -7.65 -4.16 -10.40
CA PHE A 72 -8.03 -3.18 -9.37
C PHE A 72 -8.84 -3.78 -8.23
N ALA A 73 -9.53 -4.90 -8.45
CA ALA A 73 -10.27 -5.60 -7.41
C ALA A 73 -9.34 -6.16 -6.32
N ILE A 74 -8.03 -6.32 -6.58
CA ILE A 74 -7.04 -6.71 -5.56
C ILE A 74 -6.92 -5.71 -4.41
N ASN A 75 -7.23 -4.43 -4.67
CA ASN A 75 -7.18 -3.39 -3.64
C ASN A 75 -8.27 -3.57 -2.59
N LEU A 76 -9.41 -4.18 -2.96
CA LEU A 76 -10.54 -4.37 -2.07
C LEU A 76 -10.23 -5.37 -0.92
N PRO A 77 -9.76 -6.61 -1.17
CA PRO A 77 -9.35 -7.52 -0.10
C PRO A 77 -8.15 -6.99 0.68
N LEU A 78 -7.18 -6.33 0.04
CA LEU A 78 -6.05 -5.70 0.74
C LEU A 78 -6.51 -4.59 1.71
N GLY A 79 -7.47 -3.77 1.30
CA GLY A 79 -8.07 -2.75 2.15
C GLY A 79 -8.83 -3.37 3.33
N LEU A 80 -9.59 -4.43 3.11
CA LEU A 80 -10.31 -5.15 4.17
C LEU A 80 -9.35 -5.77 5.19
N ILE A 81 -8.28 -6.41 4.73
CA ILE A 81 -7.25 -6.98 5.61
C ILE A 81 -6.58 -5.89 6.44
N SER A 82 -6.30 -4.73 5.81
CA SER A 82 -5.68 -3.60 6.50
C SER A 82 -6.58 -3.03 7.60
N ILE A 83 -7.90 -2.94 7.38
CA ILE A 83 -8.87 -2.53 8.39
C ILE A 83 -8.97 -3.55 9.52
N TYR A 84 -8.91 -4.85 9.21
CA TYR A 84 -8.94 -5.92 10.22
C TYR A 84 -7.69 -5.94 11.11
N LEU A 85 -6.52 -5.53 10.58
CA LEU A 85 -5.25 -5.50 11.31
C LEU A 85 -5.03 -4.24 12.16
N LEU A 86 -5.78 -3.16 11.91
CA LEU A 86 -5.73 -1.89 12.66
C LEU A 86 -6.49 -1.99 13.99
#